data_AF-A0A2W6BBF2-F1
#
_entry.id   AF-A0A2W6BBF2-F1
#
_cell.length_a   1.000
_cell.length_b   1.000
_cell.length_c   1.000
_cell.angle_alpha   90.00
_cell.angle_beta   90.00
_cell.angle_gamma   90.00
#
_symmetry.space_group_name_H-M   'P 1'
#
loop_
_entity.id
_entity.type
_entity.pdbx_description
1 polymer ?
#
loop_
_entity_poly.entity_id
_entity_poly.type
_entity_poly.pdbx_seq_one_letter_code
_entity_poly.pdbx_strand_id
1 'polypeptide(L)'
;SRCATVRSSSATAIACPSRAIAVALEERTVAHRLIGEAAFFHRAEIRDVLAWLRLLSDPSDAGAVVRALARAPIELRSVDIARCTQIARRRKLDMVAALAAATESPQVPPEARERIRVFLKLYR
;
A
#
# COMPACT_ATOMS: atom_id res chain seq x y z
N SER A 1 15.44 -22.86 -11.00
CA SER A 1 15.85 -24.27 -11.08
C SER A 1 14.98 -24.98 -12.11
N ARG A 2 15.56 -25.24 -13.30
CA ARG A 2 15.13 -26.18 -14.37
C ARG A 2 13.67 -26.13 -14.86
N CYS A 3 13.48 -25.52 -16.03
CA CYS A 3 12.40 -25.87 -16.97
C CYS A 3 12.57 -27.34 -17.37
N ALA A 4 11.60 -28.18 -17.02
CA ALA A 4 11.49 -29.53 -17.54
C ALA A 4 10.77 -29.49 -18.88
N THR A 5 11.48 -29.88 -19.94
CA THR A 5 10.92 -30.10 -21.28
C THR A 5 10.08 -31.37 -21.25
N VAL A 6 8.76 -31.24 -21.12
CA VAL A 6 7.84 -32.35 -21.43
C VAL A 6 7.39 -32.17 -22.87
N ARG A 7 7.96 -33.00 -23.75
CA ARG A 7 7.38 -33.27 -25.07
C ARG A 7 6.22 -34.23 -24.87
N SER A 8 5.00 -33.77 -25.12
CA SER A 8 3.92 -34.66 -25.52
C SER A 8 3.03 -33.95 -26.53
N SER A 9 2.69 -34.71 -27.56
CA SER A 9 1.89 -34.37 -28.72
C SER A 9 0.56 -33.67 -28.38
N SER A 10 0.08 -32.83 -29.31
CA SER A 10 -1.23 -32.17 -29.36
C SER A 10 -1.58 -31.15 -28.26
N ALA A 11 -1.93 -29.93 -28.73
CA ALA A 11 -2.38 -28.76 -27.97
C ALA A 11 -1.31 -28.05 -27.13
N THR A 12 -0.53 -27.18 -27.79
CA THR A 12 0.28 -26.16 -27.13
C THR A 12 -0.65 -25.17 -26.42
N ALA A 13 -0.94 -25.41 -25.14
CA ALA A 13 -1.51 -24.40 -24.26
C ALA A 13 -0.42 -23.34 -24.03
N ILE A 14 -0.52 -22.22 -24.74
CA ILE A 14 0.37 -21.06 -24.58
C ILE A 14 0.01 -20.39 -23.26
N ALA A 15 0.62 -20.85 -22.17
CA ALA A 15 0.62 -20.13 -20.92
C ALA A 15 1.56 -18.92 -21.05
N CYS A 16 0.95 -17.72 -21.04
CA CYS A 16 1.56 -16.39 -21.02
C CYS A 16 1.97 -15.81 -22.40
N PRO A 17 1.04 -15.12 -23.10
CA PRO A 17 1.32 -14.42 -24.36
C PRO A 17 2.35 -13.30 -24.21
N SER A 18 2.43 -12.65 -23.04
CA SER A 18 3.22 -11.42 -22.88
C SER A 18 4.73 -11.65 -22.95
N ARG A 19 5.25 -12.74 -22.37
CA ARG A 19 6.69 -13.03 -22.38
C ARG A 19 7.20 -13.40 -23.77
N ALA A 20 6.44 -14.21 -24.51
CA ALA A 20 6.80 -14.59 -25.88
C ALA A 20 6.75 -13.39 -26.83
N ILE A 21 5.76 -12.51 -26.67
CA ILE A 21 5.62 -11.28 -27.48
C ILE A 21 6.75 -10.29 -27.18
N ALA A 22 7.19 -10.16 -25.93
CA ALA A 22 8.31 -9.29 -25.58
C ALA A 22 9.64 -9.75 -26.16
N VAL A 23 9.95 -11.05 -26.08
CA VAL A 23 11.18 -11.59 -26.71
C VAL A 23 11.17 -11.31 -28.22
N ALA A 24 10.02 -11.49 -28.88
CA ALA A 24 9.88 -11.19 -30.31
C ALA A 24 9.97 -9.67 -30.65
N LEU A 25 9.66 -8.79 -29.70
CA LEU A 25 9.81 -7.33 -29.84
C LEU A 25 11.24 -6.86 -29.52
N GLU A 26 11.94 -7.52 -28.59
CA GLU A 26 13.37 -7.30 -28.30
C GLU A 26 14.23 -7.63 -29.52
N GLU A 27 13.95 -8.75 -30.19
CA GLU A 27 14.62 -9.18 -31.43
C GLU A 27 14.48 -8.16 -32.57
N ARG A 28 13.42 -7.36 -32.55
CA ARG A 28 13.13 -6.33 -33.57
C ARG A 28 13.52 -4.91 -33.15
N THR A 29 14.26 -4.78 -32.03
CA THR A 29 14.68 -3.50 -31.43
C THR A 29 13.54 -2.49 -31.23
N VAL A 30 12.31 -2.99 -31.09
CA VAL A 30 11.13 -2.17 -30.81
C VAL A 30 11.12 -1.90 -29.31
N ALA A 31 11.23 -0.63 -28.92
CA ALA A 31 11.11 -0.22 -27.53
C ALA A 31 9.71 -0.62 -27.01
N HIS A 32 9.66 -1.61 -26.12
CA HIS A 32 8.44 -2.07 -25.48
C HIS A 32 8.67 -2.18 -23.98
N ARG A 33 7.59 -2.00 -23.20
CA ARG A 33 7.61 -2.12 -21.75
C ARG A 33 6.58 -3.15 -21.34
N LEU A 34 7.04 -4.33 -20.94
CA LEU A 34 6.17 -5.31 -20.29
C LEU A 34 5.80 -4.80 -18.90
N ILE A 35 4.56 -4.33 -18.76
CA ILE A 35 3.97 -4.08 -17.45
C ILE A 35 3.41 -5.43 -16.99
N GLY A 36 4.20 -6.19 -16.24
CA GLY A 36 3.69 -7.39 -15.57
C GLY A 36 2.60 -7.01 -14.57
N GLU A 37 1.56 -7.83 -14.45
CA GLU A 37 0.44 -7.63 -13.53
C GLU A 37 0.92 -7.36 -12.10
N ALA A 38 1.99 -8.04 -11.65
CA ALA A 38 2.62 -7.80 -10.36
C ALA A 38 3.31 -6.43 -10.24
N ALA A 39 3.98 -5.96 -11.30
CA ALA A 39 4.66 -4.67 -11.30
C ALA A 39 3.68 -3.48 -11.23
N PHE A 40 2.44 -3.68 -11.68
CA PHE A 40 1.38 -2.69 -11.54
C PHE A 40 1.06 -2.42 -10.05
N PHE A 41 0.83 -3.47 -9.25
CA PHE A 41 0.51 -3.32 -7.82
C PHE A 41 1.66 -2.78 -6.95
N HIS A 42 2.89 -2.76 -7.45
CA HIS A 42 4.03 -2.20 -6.73
C HIS A 42 4.12 -0.67 -6.80
N ARG A 43 3.39 -0.02 -7.73
CA ARG A 43 3.36 1.44 -7.84
C ARG A 43 2.92 2.06 -6.51
N ALA A 44 3.57 3.16 -6.14
CA ALA A 44 3.29 3.83 -4.86
C ALA A 44 1.81 4.24 -4.77
N GLU A 45 1.26 4.81 -5.85
CA GLU A 45 -0.14 5.23 -5.94
C GLU A 45 -1.13 4.09 -5.66
N ILE A 46 -0.92 2.93 -6.27
CA ILE A 46 -1.82 1.78 -6.11
C ILE A 46 -1.75 1.25 -4.68
N ARG A 47 -0.54 1.17 -4.11
CA ARG A 47 -0.39 0.76 -2.71
C ARG A 47 -1.00 1.76 -1.72
N ASP A 48 -1.03 3.04 -2.06
CA ASP A 48 -1.66 4.07 -1.24
C ASP A 48 -3.19 3.90 -1.29
N VAL A 49 -3.79 3.69 -2.46
CA VAL A 49 -5.23 3.39 -2.60
C VAL A 49 -5.59 2.08 -1.89
N LEU A 50 -4.78 1.04 -2.05
CA LEU A 50 -5.00 -0.24 -1.35
C LEU A 50 -4.90 -0.07 0.17
N ALA A 51 -4.03 0.81 0.67
CA ALA A 51 -3.97 1.11 2.10
C ALA A 51 -5.27 1.77 2.61
N TRP A 52 -5.87 2.67 1.83
CA TRP A 52 -7.18 3.26 2.14
C TRP A 52 -8.30 2.21 2.15
N LEU A 53 -8.34 1.32 1.15
CA LEU A 53 -9.33 0.24 1.11
C LEU A 53 -9.16 -0.74 2.28
N ARG A 54 -7.91 -1.06 2.61
CA ARG A 54 -7.57 -1.98 3.70
C ARG A 54 -7.89 -1.38 5.06
N LEU A 55 -7.70 -0.07 5.25
CA LEU A 55 -8.13 0.65 6.43
C LEU A 55 -9.66 0.54 6.67
N LEU A 56 -10.46 0.64 5.60
CA LEU A 56 -11.92 0.50 5.69
C LEU A 56 -12.36 -0.94 5.99
N SER A 57 -11.62 -1.93 5.49
CA SER A 57 -11.92 -3.34 5.72
C SER A 57 -11.41 -3.85 7.08
N ASP A 58 -10.25 -3.38 7.52
CA ASP A 58 -9.57 -3.79 8.74
C ASP A 58 -8.84 -2.60 9.39
N PRO A 59 -9.45 -1.94 10.38
CA PRO A 59 -8.82 -0.81 11.06
C PRO A 59 -7.68 -1.23 12.01
N SER A 60 -7.49 -2.52 12.26
CA SER A 60 -6.42 -3.04 13.13
C SER A 60 -5.06 -3.11 12.40
N ASP A 61 -5.05 -3.04 11.07
CA ASP A 61 -3.82 -3.03 10.28
C ASP A 61 -3.09 -1.70 10.40
N ALA A 62 -2.20 -1.61 11.39
CA ALA A 62 -1.36 -0.45 11.66
C ALA A 62 -0.50 -0.04 10.44
N GLY A 63 -0.09 -0.99 9.58
CA GLY A 63 0.73 -0.70 8.41
C GLY A 63 -0.06 0.02 7.32
N ALA A 64 -1.30 -0.43 7.08
CA ALA A 64 -2.23 0.24 6.17
C ALA A 64 -2.60 1.63 6.69
N VAL A 65 -2.91 1.77 7.98
CA VAL A 65 -3.28 3.04 8.60
C VAL A 65 -2.14 4.07 8.49
N VAL A 66 -0.92 3.68 8.87
CA VAL A 66 0.26 4.56 8.79
C VAL A 66 0.48 5.07 7.36
N ARG A 67 0.29 4.18 6.38
CA ARG A 67 0.44 4.53 4.97
C ARG A 67 -0.65 5.50 4.51
N ALA A 68 -1.90 5.27 4.90
CA ALA A 68 -3.01 6.16 4.58
C ALA A 68 -2.81 7.56 5.19
N LEU A 69 -2.30 7.65 6.42
CA LEU A 69 -2.02 8.93 7.10
C LEU A 69 -0.86 9.73 6.47
N ALA A 70 0.13 9.06 5.88
CA ALA A 70 1.32 9.69 5.33
C ALA A 70 1.07 10.38 3.97
N ARG A 71 -0.08 10.14 3.32
CA ARG A 71 -0.42 10.66 1.99
C ARG A 71 -1.59 11.66 2.08
N ALA A 72 -1.76 12.49 1.05
CA ALA A 72 -2.94 13.33 0.89
C ALA A 72 -4.22 12.47 0.99
N PRO A 73 -5.29 12.92 1.67
CA PRO A 73 -5.66 14.31 2.01
C PRO A 73 -5.25 14.83 3.40
N ILE A 74 -4.54 14.04 4.23
CA ILE A 74 -4.23 14.42 5.62
C ILE A 74 -2.80 14.92 5.76
N GLU A 75 -1.85 14.26 5.09
CA GLU A 75 -0.41 14.57 5.08
C GLU A 75 0.16 14.76 6.50
N LEU A 76 0.10 13.70 7.31
CA LEU A 76 0.73 13.72 8.63
C LEU A 76 2.25 13.59 8.51
N ARG A 77 2.98 14.39 9.30
CA ARG A 77 4.44 14.27 9.36
C ARG A 77 4.85 12.93 9.96
N SER A 78 5.95 12.36 9.46
CA SER A 78 6.50 11.09 9.96
C SER A 78 6.76 11.09 11.47
N VAL A 79 7.16 12.24 12.03
CA VAL A 79 7.38 12.43 13.48
C VAL A 79 6.07 12.27 14.26
N ASP A 80 4.96 12.80 13.76
CA ASP A 80 3.66 12.72 14.43
C ASP A 80 3.06 11.31 14.33
N ILE A 81 3.27 10.65 13.19
CA ILE A 81 2.93 9.22 13.00
C ILE A 81 3.71 8.34 13.99
N ALA A 82 5.01 8.60 14.17
CA ALA A 82 5.83 7.85 15.12
C ALA A 82 5.34 8.04 16.57
N ARG A 83 4.94 9.26 16.95
CA ARG A 83 4.32 9.53 18.26
C ARG A 83 3.01 8.77 18.44
N CYS A 84 2.12 8.78 17.44
CA CYS A 84 0.86 8.03 17.48
C CYS A 84 1.10 6.53 17.61
N THR A 85 2.08 6.01 16.87
CA THR A 85 2.50 4.60 16.95
C THR A 85 3.03 4.25 18.35
N GLN A 86 3.77 5.17 18.99
CA GLN A 86 4.26 4.99 20.35
C GLN A 86 3.11 4.98 21.37
N ILE A 87 2.10 5.84 21.20
CA ILE A 87 0.89 5.85 22.03
C ILE A 87 0.11 4.54 21.87
N ALA A 88 -0.08 4.06 20.63
CA ALA A 88 -0.73 2.79 20.32
C ALA A 88 -0.05 1.63 21.06
N ARG A 89 1.28 1.54 20.96
CA ARG A 89 2.07 0.48 21.63
C ARG A 89 2.00 0.56 23.15
N ARG A 90 2.11 1.76 23.73
CA ARG A 90 2.09 1.96 25.19
C ARG A 90 0.73 1.62 25.80
N ARG A 91 -0.36 1.97 25.12
CA ARG A 91 -1.73 1.75 25.59
C ARG A 91 -2.35 0.43 25.10
N LYS A 92 -1.62 -0.34 24.28
CA LYS A 92 -2.12 -1.55 23.59
C LYS A 92 -3.44 -1.30 22.85
N LEU A 93 -3.51 -0.15 22.17
CA LEU A 93 -4.67 0.24 21.37
C LEU A 93 -4.39 -0.03 19.89
N ASP A 94 -5.47 -0.15 19.12
CA ASP A 94 -5.38 -0.07 17.66
C ASP A 94 -4.89 1.32 17.22
N MET A 95 -4.45 1.43 15.97
CA MET A 95 -3.92 2.69 15.48
C MET A 95 -5.00 3.78 15.45
N VAL A 96 -6.24 3.43 15.13
CA VAL A 96 -7.36 4.39 15.04
C VAL A 96 -7.74 4.94 16.43
N ALA A 97 -7.87 4.13 17.48
CA ALA A 97 -8.10 4.65 18.82
C ALA A 97 -6.86 5.36 19.38
N ALA A 98 -5.66 4.98 18.98
CA ALA A 98 -4.45 5.73 19.33
C ALA A 98 -4.46 7.15 18.74
N LEU A 99 -5.00 7.36 17.55
CA LEU A 99 -5.19 8.69 16.96
C LEU A 99 -6.23 9.52 17.73
N ALA A 100 -7.34 8.91 18.15
CA ALA A 100 -8.31 9.56 19.03
C ALA A 100 -7.66 9.99 20.36
N ALA A 101 -6.93 9.08 21.02
CA ALA A 101 -6.18 9.34 22.24
C ALA A 101 -5.06 10.39 22.05
N ALA A 102 -4.46 10.45 20.87
CA ALA A 102 -3.44 11.44 20.52
C ALA A 102 -3.99 12.87 20.46
N THR A 103 -5.29 13.04 20.22
CA THR A 103 -5.97 14.35 20.23
C THR A 103 -6.10 14.91 21.65
N GLU A 104 -6.27 14.04 22.64
CA GLU A 104 -6.35 14.39 24.07
C GLU A 104 -4.96 14.54 24.71
N SER A 105 -3.94 13.88 24.15
CA SER A 105 -2.58 13.92 24.69
C SER A 105 -1.86 15.25 24.39
N PRO A 106 -1.17 15.87 25.37
CA PRO A 106 -0.33 17.06 25.16
C PRO A 106 0.84 16.85 24.19
N GLN A 107 1.21 15.59 23.92
CA GLN A 107 2.43 15.21 23.21
C GLN A 107 2.40 15.49 21.70
N VAL A 108 1.22 15.75 21.14
CA VAL A 108 1.03 16.00 19.71
C VAL A 108 0.81 17.50 19.46
N PRO A 109 1.52 18.12 18.50
CA PRO A 109 1.37 19.54 18.19
C PRO A 109 -0.06 19.85 17.69
N PRO A 110 -0.55 21.09 17.89
CA PRO A 110 -1.94 21.46 17.58
C PRO A 110 -2.28 21.26 16.10
N GLU A 111 -1.34 21.51 15.19
CA GLU A 111 -1.52 21.29 13.75
C GLU A 111 -1.76 19.82 13.38
N ALA A 112 -1.06 18.90 14.05
CA ALA A 112 -1.24 17.47 13.83
C ALA A 112 -2.57 17.00 14.41
N ARG A 113 -3.00 17.56 15.55
CA ARG A 113 -4.32 17.26 16.12
C ARG A 113 -5.46 17.65 15.19
N GLU A 114 -5.37 18.81 14.53
CA GLU A 114 -6.42 19.22 13.59
C GLU A 114 -6.52 18.26 12.40
N ARG A 115 -5.38 17.88 11.82
CA ARG A 115 -5.32 16.86 10.76
C ARG A 115 -5.89 15.51 11.20
N ILE A 116 -5.57 15.07 12.41
CA ILE A 116 -6.13 13.84 12.99
C ILE A 116 -7.65 13.97 13.17
N ARG A 117 -8.17 15.12 13.61
CA ARG A 117 -9.62 15.35 13.69
C ARG A 117 -10.29 15.27 12.33
N VAL A 118 -9.68 15.84 11.28
CA VAL A 118 -10.19 15.72 9.90
C VAL A 118 -10.26 14.26 9.48
N PHE A 119 -9.22 13.47 9.75
CA PHE A 119 -9.24 12.03 9.50
C PHE A 119 -10.36 11.31 10.26
N LEU A 120 -10.50 11.57 11.56
CA LEU A 120 -11.55 10.95 12.39
C LEU A 120 -12.97 11.35 11.95
N LYS A 121 -13.14 12.53 11.34
CA LYS A 121 -14.40 12.95 10.71
C LYS A 121 -14.67 12.23 9.39
N LEU A 122 -13.64 11.94 8.59
CA LEU A 122 -13.77 11.21 7.33
C LEU A 122 -14.01 9.71 7.53
N TYR A 123 -13.47 9.16 8.62
CA TYR A 123 -13.61 7.75 8.97
C TYR A 123 -14.99 7.40 9.58
N ARG A 124 -15.72 8.40 10.07
CA ARG A 124 -17.05 8.23 10.69
C ARG A 124 -18.16 8.55 9.70
#